data_AF-A0A956MUX6-F1
#
_entry.id   AF-A0A956MUX6-F1
#
_cell.length_a   1.000
_cell.length_b   1.000
_cell.length_c   1.000
_cell.angle_alpha   90.00
_cell.angle_beta   90.00
_cell.angle_gamma   90.00
#
_symmetry.space_group_name_H-M   'P 1'
#
loop_
_entity.id
_entity.type
_entity.pdbx_description
1 polymer ?
#
loop_
_entity_poly.entity_id
_entity_poly.type
_entity_poly.pdbx_seq_one_letter_code
_entity_poly.pdbx_strand_id
1 'polypeptide(L)'
;MSIFEQKRNKQVFEIIVILKIIYIILSMIPISSFLKLKSEIKSLILMTMVMIIMLITVLAYFSWIVIYIRGRIDKSPKLSDYIETIFMLLVFIFVMLTTGLYNSGYKLLSIFIVLISAIQFGRNYSLGVASISTIIILLTDFISVGLDKQTLSQYFEKDLVLLSALFV
;
A
#
# COMPACT_ATOMS: atom_id res chain seq x y z
N MET A 1 -24.01 -14.66 15.68
CA MET A 1 -23.83 -14.03 14.35
C MET A 1 -25.03 -14.40 13.51
N SER A 2 -25.78 -13.42 13.02
CA SER A 2 -26.92 -13.73 12.14
C SER A 2 -26.43 -14.24 10.77
N ILE A 3 -27.25 -15.03 10.06
CA ILE A 3 -26.94 -15.48 8.69
C ILE A 3 -26.69 -14.28 7.77
N PHE A 4 -27.40 -13.17 8.00
CA PHE A 4 -27.24 -11.92 7.28
C PHE A 4 -25.86 -11.28 7.49
N GLU A 5 -25.39 -11.19 8.75
CA GLU A 5 -24.04 -10.70 9.07
C GLU A 5 -22.95 -11.55 8.43
N GLN A 6 -23.13 -12.87 8.39
CA GLN A 6 -22.16 -13.78 7.78
C GLN A 6 -22.06 -13.57 6.27
N LYS A 7 -23.20 -13.36 5.59
CA LYS A 7 -23.25 -13.05 4.16
C LYS A 7 -22.62 -11.70 3.85
N ARG A 8 -22.95 -10.66 4.63
CA ARG A 8 -22.36 -9.32 4.51
C ARG A 8 -20.84 -9.37 4.69
N ASN A 9 -20.37 -10.02 5.75
CA ASN A 9 -18.95 -10.12 6.02
C ASN A 9 -18.22 -10.88 4.89
N LYS A 10 -18.83 -11.93 4.32
CA LYS A 10 -18.24 -12.58 3.14
C LYS A 10 -18.03 -11.61 1.97
N GLN A 11 -19.02 -10.78 1.65
CA GLN A 11 -18.93 -9.80 0.56
C GLN A 11 -17.88 -8.72 0.84
N VAL A 12 -17.85 -8.18 2.07
CA VAL A 12 -16.84 -7.20 2.48
C VAL A 12 -15.44 -7.80 2.39
N PHE A 13 -15.27 -9.07 2.74
CA PHE A 13 -14.01 -9.77 2.62
C PHE A 13 -13.55 -9.88 1.16
N GLU A 14 -14.45 -10.25 0.25
CA GLU A 14 -14.16 -10.31 -1.19
C GLU A 14 -13.71 -8.94 -1.72
N ILE A 15 -14.34 -7.85 -1.27
CA ILE A 15 -13.93 -6.47 -1.62
C ILE A 15 -12.51 -6.18 -1.12
N ILE A 16 -12.18 -6.53 0.13
CA ILE A 16 -10.83 -6.33 0.69
C ILE A 16 -9.79 -7.07 -0.16
N VAL A 17 -10.06 -8.31 -0.55
CA VAL A 17 -9.14 -9.11 -1.39
C VAL A 17 -8.91 -8.43 -2.74
N ILE A 18 -9.98 -7.96 -3.40
CA ILE A 18 -9.88 -7.24 -4.67
C ILE A 18 -9.04 -5.96 -4.52
N LEU A 19 -9.26 -5.19 -3.45
CA LEU A 19 -8.48 -3.98 -3.18
C LEU A 19 -6.99 -4.27 -2.99
N LYS A 20 -6.65 -5.36 -2.29
CA LYS A 20 -5.26 -5.78 -2.11
C LYS A 20 -4.61 -6.21 -3.44
N ILE A 21 -5.36 -6.89 -4.30
CA ILE A 21 -4.90 -7.22 -5.66
C ILE A 21 -4.62 -5.94 -6.47
N ILE A 22 -5.54 -4.97 -6.46
CA ILE A 22 -5.37 -3.69 -7.15
C ILE A 22 -4.13 -2.96 -6.62
N TYR A 23 -3.96 -2.91 -5.30
CA TYR A 23 -2.80 -2.29 -4.65
C TYR A 23 -1.47 -2.89 -5.14
N ILE A 24 -1.37 -4.21 -5.26
CA ILE A 24 -0.16 -4.88 -5.76
C ILE A 24 0.08 -4.53 -7.22
N ILE A 25 -0.95 -4.63 -8.07
CA ILE A 25 -0.82 -4.34 -9.50
C ILE A 25 -0.33 -2.90 -9.70
N LEU A 26 -0.90 -1.94 -8.98
CA LEU A 26 -0.49 -0.54 -9.03
C LEU A 26 0.94 -0.32 -8.51
N SER A 27 1.36 -1.09 -7.50
CA SER A 27 2.73 -1.06 -6.96
C SER A 27 3.76 -1.65 -7.92
N MET A 28 3.36 -2.52 -8.85
CA MET A 28 4.27 -3.19 -9.79
C MET A 28 4.66 -2.32 -10.98
N ILE A 29 3.73 -1.49 -11.49
CA ILE A 29 3.96 -0.55 -12.59
C ILE A 29 5.24 0.28 -12.38
N PRO A 30 5.41 0.99 -11.25
CA PRO A 30 6.59 1.82 -11.04
C PRO A 30 7.90 1.03 -10.94
N ILE A 31 7.87 -0.11 -10.25
CA ILE A 31 9.05 -0.96 -10.09
C ILE A 31 9.50 -1.46 -11.46
N SER A 32 8.56 -1.87 -12.32
CA SER A 32 8.88 -2.33 -13.68
C SER A 32 9.50 -1.24 -14.57
N SER A 33 9.05 0.01 -14.40
CA SER A 33 9.57 1.17 -15.14
C SER A 33 11.00 1.51 -14.73
N PHE A 34 11.27 1.53 -13.42
CA PHE A 34 12.60 1.78 -12.88
C PHE A 34 13.64 0.77 -13.39
N LEU A 35 13.24 -0.49 -13.53
CA LEU A 35 14.13 -1.57 -13.98
C LEU A 35 14.51 -1.47 -15.46
N LYS A 36 13.61 -0.99 -16.34
CA LYS A 36 13.93 -0.76 -17.75
C LYS A 36 15.01 0.30 -17.97
N LEU A 37 15.13 1.24 -17.03
CA LEU A 37 16.01 2.40 -17.17
C LEU A 37 17.48 2.10 -16.82
N LYS A 38 17.75 0.98 -16.13
CA LYS A 38 19.04 0.76 -15.44
C LYS A 38 19.80 -0.52 -15.82
N SER A 39 19.33 -1.31 -16.79
CA SER A 39 19.71 -2.73 -16.89
C SER A 39 20.08 -3.21 -18.31
N GLU A 40 21.24 -3.86 -18.44
CA GLU A 40 21.59 -4.72 -19.58
C GLU A 40 20.76 -6.02 -19.59
N ILE A 41 20.51 -6.58 -20.78
CA ILE A 41 19.56 -7.66 -21.10
C ILE A 41 19.59 -8.85 -20.11
N LYS A 42 20.76 -9.28 -19.62
CA LYS A 42 20.91 -10.44 -18.72
C LYS A 42 20.45 -10.16 -17.29
N SER A 43 20.66 -8.93 -16.81
CA SER A 43 20.17 -8.47 -15.50
C SER A 43 18.65 -8.22 -15.50
N LEU A 44 18.10 -7.87 -16.66
CA LEU A 44 16.66 -7.66 -16.85
C LEU A 44 15.87 -8.97 -16.65
N ILE A 45 16.37 -10.08 -17.21
CA ILE A 45 15.73 -11.40 -17.11
C ILE A 45 15.75 -11.93 -15.67
N LEU A 46 16.87 -11.78 -14.96
CA LEU A 46 16.95 -12.19 -13.55
C LEU A 46 15.97 -11.39 -12.70
N MET A 47 15.88 -10.08 -12.93
CA MET A 47 15.01 -9.19 -12.16
C MET A 47 13.52 -9.42 -12.45
N THR A 48 13.14 -9.66 -13.71
CA THR A 48 11.74 -10.00 -14.05
C THR A 48 11.32 -11.33 -13.42
N MET A 49 12.22 -12.32 -13.36
CA MET A 49 11.97 -13.57 -12.64
C MET A 49 11.75 -13.35 -11.14
N VAL A 50 12.55 -12.47 -10.51
CA VAL A 50 12.35 -12.10 -9.09
C VAL A 50 10.98 -11.43 -8.88
N MET A 51 10.58 -10.52 -9.78
CA MET A 51 9.27 -9.86 -9.71
C MET A 51 8.10 -10.85 -9.88
N ILE A 52 8.23 -11.83 -10.77
CA ILE A 52 7.23 -12.89 -10.97
C ILE A 52 7.15 -13.79 -9.72
N ILE A 53 8.29 -14.16 -9.13
CA ILE A 53 8.34 -14.95 -7.90
C ILE A 53 7.69 -14.17 -6.74
N MET A 54 7.97 -12.88 -6.60
CA MET A 54 7.30 -11.99 -5.64
C MET A 54 5.78 -11.93 -5.87
N LEU A 55 5.33 -11.94 -7.14
CA LEU A 55 3.92 -11.96 -7.49
C LEU A 55 3.25 -13.27 -7.07
N ILE A 56 3.91 -14.40 -7.32
CA ILE A 56 3.41 -15.73 -6.96
C ILE A 56 3.36 -15.89 -5.43
N THR A 57 4.39 -15.43 -4.70
CA THR A 57 4.40 -15.53 -3.23
C THR A 57 3.35 -14.62 -2.59
N VAL A 58 3.13 -13.43 -3.14
CA VAL A 58 2.07 -12.52 -2.67
C VAL A 58 0.68 -13.06 -2.98
N LEU A 59 0.44 -13.64 -4.17
CA LEU A 59 -0.82 -14.30 -4.50
C LEU A 59 -1.08 -15.54 -3.63
N ALA A 60 -0.03 -16.32 -3.34
CA ALA A 60 -0.11 -17.45 -2.43
C ALA A 60 -0.42 -17.00 -0.99
N TYR A 61 0.19 -15.91 -0.52
CA TYR A 61 -0.11 -15.30 0.77
C TYR A 61 -1.56 -14.81 0.85
N PHE A 62 -2.08 -14.16 -0.21
CA PHE A 62 -3.48 -13.74 -0.26
C PHE A 62 -4.45 -14.92 -0.29
N SER A 63 -4.13 -15.97 -1.02
CA SER A 63 -4.90 -17.22 -1.02
C SER A 63 -4.92 -17.88 0.36
N TRP A 64 -3.81 -17.82 1.10
CA TRP A 64 -3.73 -18.30 2.48
C TRP A 64 -4.59 -17.46 3.45
N ILE A 65 -4.56 -16.14 3.28
CA ILE A 65 -5.39 -15.19 4.04
C ILE A 65 -6.89 -15.41 3.81
N VAL A 66 -7.30 -15.73 2.59
CA VAL A 66 -8.70 -16.10 2.25
C VAL A 66 -9.19 -17.29 3.06
N ILE A 67 -8.31 -18.27 3.28
CA ILE A 67 -8.62 -19.45 4.08
C ILE A 67 -8.62 -19.11 5.58
N TYR A 68 -7.69 -18.28 6.04
CA TYR A 68 -7.47 -18.01 7.47
C TYR A 68 -8.39 -16.93 8.09
N ILE A 69 -8.81 -15.93 7.30
CA ILE A 69 -9.59 -14.76 7.78
C ILE A 69 -11.10 -14.98 7.64
N ARG A 70 -11.56 -16.10 7.07
CA ARG A 70 -12.99 -16.42 6.92
C ARG A 70 -13.73 -16.27 8.26
N GLY A 71 -14.51 -15.19 8.38
CA GLY A 71 -15.30 -14.86 9.59
C GLY A 71 -14.64 -13.93 10.62
N ARG A 72 -13.61 -13.14 10.27
CA ARG A 72 -12.94 -12.20 11.19
C ARG A 72 -13.05 -10.70 10.88
N ILE A 73 -14.07 -10.29 10.12
CA ILE A 73 -14.35 -8.87 9.92
C ILE A 73 -14.91 -8.26 11.21
N ASP A 74 -14.48 -7.04 11.52
CA ASP A 74 -14.90 -6.27 12.69
C ASP A 74 -14.47 -6.87 14.04
N LYS A 75 -13.40 -7.68 14.03
CA LYS A 75 -12.75 -8.21 15.23
C LYS A 75 -11.48 -7.42 15.53
N SER A 76 -11.11 -7.37 16.81
CA SER A 76 -9.88 -6.73 17.25
C SER A 76 -8.67 -7.24 16.46
N PRO A 77 -7.79 -6.35 15.95
CA PRO A 77 -6.63 -6.73 15.17
C PRO A 77 -5.70 -7.60 16.00
N LYS A 78 -5.23 -8.71 15.42
CA LYS A 78 -4.23 -9.60 16.00
C LYS A 78 -2.84 -9.25 15.48
N LEU A 79 -1.80 -9.81 16.10
CA LEU A 79 -0.40 -9.61 15.71
C LEU A 79 -0.15 -9.88 14.20
N SER A 80 -0.81 -10.90 13.64
CA SER A 80 -0.75 -11.21 12.20
C SER A 80 -1.25 -10.07 11.30
N ASP A 81 -2.24 -9.31 11.77
CA ASP A 81 -2.86 -8.22 11.01
C ASP A 81 -1.97 -6.97 10.98
N TYR A 82 -1.24 -6.73 12.08
CA TYR A 82 -0.20 -5.70 12.14
C TYR A 82 0.96 -6.03 11.20
N ILE A 83 1.41 -7.30 11.18
CA ILE A 83 2.46 -7.75 10.25
C ILE A 83 2.05 -7.51 8.80
N GLU A 84 0.79 -7.82 8.45
CA GLU A 84 0.27 -7.58 7.10
C GLU A 84 0.29 -6.08 6.73
N THR A 85 -0.13 -5.23 7.65
CA THR A 85 -0.13 -3.77 7.45
C THR A 85 1.28 -3.22 7.29
N ILE A 86 2.23 -3.70 8.10
CA ILE A 86 3.65 -3.34 8.00
C ILE A 86 4.22 -3.76 6.65
N PHE A 87 3.89 -4.95 6.17
CA PHE A 87 4.34 -5.42 4.86
C PHE A 87 3.82 -4.52 3.72
N MET A 88 2.55 -4.11 3.76
CA MET A 88 2.01 -3.14 2.79
C MET A 88 2.73 -1.79 2.87
N LEU A 89 3.02 -1.28 4.07
CA LEU A 89 3.78 -0.04 4.23
C LEU A 89 5.22 -0.15 3.69
N LEU A 90 5.88 -1.29 3.87
CA LEU A 90 7.21 -1.54 3.30
C LEU A 90 7.20 -1.55 1.77
N VAL A 91 6.18 -2.18 1.15
CA VAL A 91 6.00 -2.13 -0.32
C VAL A 91 5.80 -0.69 -0.77
N PHE A 92 4.99 0.10 -0.07
CA PHE A 92 4.78 1.51 -0.38
C PHE A 92 6.09 2.32 -0.34
N ILE A 93 6.89 2.17 0.71
CA ILE A 93 8.19 2.84 0.83
C ILE A 93 9.11 2.43 -0.33
N PHE A 94 9.14 1.13 -0.67
CA PHE A 94 9.96 0.63 -1.77
C PHE A 94 9.54 1.24 -3.12
N VAL A 95 8.23 1.31 -3.39
CA VAL A 95 7.70 1.97 -4.60
C VAL A 95 8.12 3.44 -4.66
N MET A 96 7.98 4.17 -3.56
CA MET A 96 8.37 5.58 -3.47
C MET A 96 9.85 5.79 -3.79
N LEU A 97 10.74 4.93 -3.27
CA LEU A 97 12.17 4.99 -3.56
C LEU A 97 12.48 4.77 -5.05
N THR A 98 11.76 3.88 -5.73
CA THR A 98 11.97 3.60 -7.17
C THR A 98 11.43 4.68 -8.11
N THR A 99 10.51 5.53 -7.66
CA THR A 99 9.74 6.46 -8.50
C THR A 99 10.18 7.91 -8.43
N GLY A 100 11.32 8.18 -7.81
CA GLY A 100 11.84 9.53 -7.63
C GLY A 100 11.22 10.27 -6.44
N LEU A 101 10.69 9.55 -5.45
CA LEU A 101 10.24 10.06 -4.14
C LEU A 101 9.17 11.15 -4.24
N TYR A 102 9.57 12.42 -4.32
CA TYR A 102 8.70 13.59 -4.17
C TYR A 102 7.77 13.82 -5.38
N ASN A 103 8.23 13.54 -6.61
CA ASN A 103 7.45 13.73 -7.84
C ASN A 103 6.59 12.49 -8.21
N SER A 104 6.54 11.51 -7.32
CA SER A 104 5.87 10.24 -7.54
C SER A 104 4.35 10.37 -7.41
N GLY A 105 3.62 10.20 -8.51
CA GLY A 105 2.16 10.04 -8.47
C GLY A 105 1.70 8.77 -7.73
N TYR A 106 2.62 7.90 -7.33
CA TYR A 106 2.33 6.65 -6.61
C TYR A 106 2.13 6.88 -5.10
N LYS A 107 2.24 8.12 -4.61
CA LYS A 107 1.78 8.51 -3.26
C LYS A 107 0.31 8.10 -3.02
N LEU A 108 -0.52 8.02 -4.09
CA LEU A 108 -1.90 7.53 -4.06
C LEU A 108 -2.05 6.08 -3.53
N LEU A 109 -0.99 5.26 -3.56
CA LEU A 109 -1.01 3.92 -2.97
C LEU A 109 -1.31 3.94 -1.46
N SER A 110 -0.98 5.04 -0.76
CA SER A 110 -1.31 5.23 0.65
C SER A 110 -2.82 5.18 0.92
N ILE A 111 -3.66 5.67 -0.01
CA ILE A 111 -5.12 5.63 0.11
C ILE A 111 -5.61 4.20 0.20
N PHE A 112 -5.09 3.30 -0.65
CA PHE A 112 -5.49 1.90 -0.64
C PHE A 112 -5.15 1.25 0.71
N ILE A 113 -3.97 1.52 1.28
CA ILE A 113 -3.57 0.96 2.57
C ILE A 113 -4.51 1.43 3.69
N VAL A 114 -4.82 2.72 3.73
CA VAL A 114 -5.75 3.29 4.73
C VAL A 114 -7.15 2.73 4.54
N LEU A 115 -7.65 2.65 3.30
CA LEU A 115 -8.99 2.14 3.00
C LEU A 115 -9.13 0.65 3.33
N ILE A 116 -8.15 -0.17 2.97
CA ILE A 116 -8.08 -1.59 3.36
C ILE A 116 -8.13 -1.72 4.89
N SER A 117 -7.33 -0.91 5.60
CA SER A 117 -7.27 -0.94 7.06
C SER A 117 -8.58 -0.49 7.73
N ALA A 118 -9.28 0.49 7.14
CA ALA A 118 -10.56 0.98 7.62
C ALA A 118 -11.67 -0.07 7.47
N ILE A 119 -11.72 -0.75 6.33
CA ILE A 119 -12.72 -1.80 6.06
C ILE A 119 -12.44 -3.05 6.90
N GLN A 120 -11.16 -3.40 7.11
CA GLN A 120 -10.79 -4.64 7.80
C GLN A 120 -10.85 -4.54 9.33
N PHE A 121 -10.40 -3.42 9.90
CA PHE A 121 -10.21 -3.25 11.35
C PHE A 121 -10.97 -2.06 11.96
N GLY A 122 -11.69 -1.30 11.13
CA GLY A 122 -12.45 -0.14 11.56
C GLY A 122 -11.61 1.14 11.67
N ARG A 123 -12.31 2.23 12.02
CA ARG A 123 -11.81 3.61 11.94
C ARG A 123 -10.59 3.91 12.81
N ASN A 124 -10.56 3.41 14.05
CA ASN A 124 -9.48 3.76 14.98
C ASN A 124 -8.13 3.21 14.51
N TYR A 125 -8.14 2.01 13.93
CA TYR A 125 -6.94 1.41 13.36
C TYR A 125 -6.50 2.16 12.11
N SER A 126 -7.43 2.51 11.22
CA SER A 126 -7.10 3.23 9.99
C SER A 126 -6.54 4.63 10.23
N LEU A 127 -7.01 5.34 11.25
CA LEU A 127 -6.43 6.62 11.66
C LEU A 127 -4.96 6.51 12.06
N GLY A 128 -4.58 5.42 12.74
CA GLY A 128 -3.18 5.13 13.06
C GLY A 128 -2.35 4.90 11.81
N VAL A 129 -2.87 4.11 10.86
CA VAL A 129 -2.20 3.82 9.58
C VAL A 129 -2.08 5.08 8.71
N ALA A 130 -3.11 5.93 8.69
CA ALA A 130 -3.10 7.22 8.00
C ALA A 130 -2.03 8.15 8.57
N SER A 131 -1.91 8.21 9.90
CA SER A 131 -0.87 8.99 10.59
C SER A 131 0.54 8.53 10.21
N ILE A 132 0.79 7.23 10.20
CA ILE A 132 2.09 6.66 9.80
C ILE A 132 2.38 6.97 8.32
N SER A 133 1.38 6.79 7.44
CA SER A 133 1.52 7.07 6.01
C SER A 133 1.82 8.54 5.74
N THR A 134 1.18 9.43 6.49
CA THR A 134 1.42 10.88 6.45
C THR A 134 2.86 11.22 6.80
N ILE A 135 3.38 10.66 7.90
CA ILE A 135 4.76 10.88 8.33
C ILE A 135 5.73 10.40 7.25
N ILE A 136 5.48 9.24 6.64
CA ILE A 136 6.32 8.71 5.55
C ILE A 136 6.34 9.69 4.37
N ILE A 137 5.17 10.14 3.90
CA ILE A 137 5.06 11.05 2.75
C ILE A 137 5.79 12.37 3.02
N LEU A 138 5.55 12.99 4.19
CA LEU A 138 6.21 14.23 4.58
C LEU A 138 7.73 14.07 4.68
N LEU A 139 8.21 13.00 5.28
CA LEU A 139 9.65 12.71 5.37
C LEU A 139 10.28 12.56 3.98
N THR A 140 9.58 11.95 3.02
CA THR A 140 10.12 11.81 1.66
C THR A 140 10.30 13.16 0.96
N ASP A 141 9.40 14.11 1.18
CA ASP A 141 9.51 15.45 0.61
C ASP A 141 10.68 16.24 1.21
N PHE A 142 10.81 16.22 2.54
CA PHE A 142 11.93 16.90 3.22
C PHE A 142 13.29 16.34 2.83
N ILE A 143 13.43 15.02 2.71
CA ILE A 143 14.70 14.37 2.35
C ILE A 143 15.06 14.63 0.88
N SER A 144 14.08 14.66 -0.02
CA SER A 144 14.37 14.65 -1.47
C SER A 144 14.52 16.03 -2.08
N VAL A 145 13.77 17.02 -1.60
CA VAL A 145 13.77 18.39 -2.17
C VAL A 145 14.86 19.26 -1.53
N GLY A 146 15.31 18.93 -0.32
CA GLY A 146 16.30 19.71 0.41
C GLY A 146 15.78 21.09 0.82
N LEU A 147 16.67 22.09 0.90
CA LEU A 147 16.37 23.45 1.38
C LEU A 147 15.77 24.39 0.31
N ASP A 148 15.46 23.89 -0.89
CA ASP A 148 14.87 24.71 -1.94
C ASP A 148 13.38 24.98 -1.67
N LYS A 149 13.11 26.18 -1.14
CA LYS A 149 11.80 26.56 -0.57
C LYS A 149 10.67 26.57 -1.61
N GLN A 150 10.98 26.90 -2.86
CA GLN A 150 9.96 27.10 -3.89
C GLN A 150 9.42 25.77 -4.42
N THR A 151 10.29 24.80 -4.66
CA THR A 151 9.90 23.45 -5.07
C THR A 151 9.25 22.70 -3.90
N LEU A 152 9.76 22.88 -2.68
CA LEU A 152 9.17 22.27 -1.48
C LEU A 152 7.70 22.70 -1.28
N SER A 153 7.38 23.99 -1.44
CA SER A 153 6.01 24.49 -1.27
C SER A 153 5.03 23.82 -2.25
N GLN A 154 5.43 23.63 -3.51
CA GLN A 154 4.54 23.06 -4.54
C GLN A 154 4.24 21.58 -4.32
N TYR A 155 5.22 20.79 -3.89
CA TYR A 155 5.02 19.37 -3.58
C TYR A 155 4.25 19.19 -2.27
N PHE A 156 4.58 19.99 -1.27
CA PHE A 156 3.89 19.98 0.02
C PHE A 156 2.41 20.30 -0.10
N GLU A 157 2.02 21.29 -0.91
CA GLU A 157 0.60 21.62 -1.15
C GLU A 157 -0.17 20.46 -1.79
N LYS A 158 0.40 19.80 -2.80
CA LYS A 158 -0.21 18.62 -3.44
C LYS A 158 -0.36 17.46 -2.46
N ASP A 159 0.67 17.24 -1.66
CA ASP A 159 0.66 16.20 -0.64
C ASP A 159 -0.37 16.50 0.44
N LEU A 160 -0.56 17.76 0.85
CA LEU A 160 -1.56 18.14 1.85
C LEU A 160 -2.99 17.82 1.39
N VAL A 161 -3.30 17.98 0.10
CA VAL A 161 -4.58 17.53 -0.47
C VAL A 161 -4.72 16.01 -0.33
N LEU A 162 -3.67 15.25 -0.65
CA LEU A 162 -3.67 13.79 -0.46
C LEU A 162 -3.85 13.40 1.01
N LEU A 163 -3.14 14.07 1.93
CA LEU A 163 -3.27 13.85 3.37
C LEU A 163 -4.70 14.07 3.84
N SER A 164 -5.36 15.15 3.37
CA SER A 164 -6.75 15.42 3.72
C SER A 164 -7.67 14.27 3.32
N ALA A 165 -7.42 13.60 2.17
CA ALA A 165 -8.18 12.45 1.73
C ALA A 165 -7.93 11.17 2.55
N LEU A 166 -6.82 11.07 3.29
CA LEU A 166 -6.50 9.91 4.14
C LEU A 166 -7.23 9.93 5.49
N PHE A 167 -7.70 11.10 5.95
CA PHE A 167 -8.33 11.28 7.27
C PHE A 167 -9.86 11.43 7.22
N VAL A 168 -10.48 11.30 6.04
CA VAL A 168 -11.96 11.24 5.86
C VAL A 168 -12.49 9.87 6.26
#